data_AF-A0A3D1B8B1-F1
#
_entry.id   AF-A0A3D1B8B1-F1
#
_cell.length_a   1.000
_cell.length_b   1.000
_cell.length_c   1.000
_cell.angle_alpha   90.00
_cell.angle_beta   90.00
_cell.angle_gamma   90.00
#
_symmetry.space_group_name_H-M   'P 1'
#
loop_
_entity.id
_entity.type
_entity.pdbx_description
1 polymer ?
#
loop_
_entity_poly.entity_id
_entity_poly.type
_entity_poly.pdbx_seq_one_letter_code
_entity_poly.pdbx_strand_id
1 'polypeptide(L)'
;RLQCELPALSRPLYECILTGVPPVDSGIVHNDVVRLSAERSIFHYAQDAGKTTAAAAYHWVSELYNRAPFHAARDRHSDTPELPIQHGHFYYEDHYPDSHLFADAESLRLRHKPDFLLVHPMNVDDAGHKHGLDSSQYRNAARRADILLAEYLQRWLDDGYQVLVTADHGMNNDRSHNGLLPEEREVPLFVFGSAFSLNTAARPKQTELCGTLCELLGVAHDKPLCRELLK
;
A
#
# COMPACT_ATOMS: atom_id res chain seq x y z
N ARG A 1 9.21 9.98 7.87
CA ARG A 1 7.96 10.03 8.68
C ARG A 1 6.91 10.72 7.84
N LEU A 2 5.65 10.31 7.98
CA LEU A 2 4.52 10.80 7.21
C LEU A 2 3.35 10.96 8.19
N GLN A 3 2.49 11.96 7.98
CA GLN A 3 1.23 12.08 8.70
C GLN A 3 0.11 11.59 7.79
N CYS A 4 -0.72 10.65 8.25
CA CYS A 4 -1.85 10.17 7.48
C CYS A 4 -2.99 11.20 7.41
N GLU A 5 -3.78 11.08 6.34
CA GLU A 5 -5.04 11.77 6.18
C GLU A 5 -6.11 11.22 7.11
N LEU A 6 -7.29 11.85 7.08
CA LEU A 6 -8.42 11.50 7.93
C LEU A 6 -9.63 11.09 7.06
N PRO A 7 -10.47 10.14 7.53
CA PRO A 7 -10.32 9.39 8.79
C PRO A 7 -9.14 8.41 8.77
N ALA A 8 -8.54 8.17 9.94
CA ALA A 8 -7.42 7.25 10.10
C ALA A 8 -7.89 5.78 10.02
N LEU A 9 -8.47 5.39 8.88
CA LEU A 9 -9.11 4.10 8.61
C LEU A 9 -8.52 3.47 7.35
N SER A 10 -8.47 2.14 7.31
CA SER A 10 -7.70 1.43 6.30
C SER A 10 -8.20 1.62 4.87
N ARG A 11 -9.47 1.28 4.55
CA ARG A 11 -9.99 1.43 3.17
C ARG A 11 -9.91 2.89 2.67
N PRO A 12 -10.32 3.90 3.45
CA PRO A 12 -10.13 5.31 3.09
C PRO A 12 -8.68 5.69 2.76
N LEU A 13 -7.71 5.14 3.49
CA LEU A 13 -6.31 5.51 3.32
C LEU A 13 -5.59 4.66 2.29
N TYR A 14 -6.06 3.44 1.99
CA TYR A 14 -5.64 2.71 0.79
C TYR A 14 -5.99 3.52 -0.46
N GLU A 15 -7.22 4.05 -0.52
CA GLU A 15 -7.67 4.96 -1.58
C GLU A 15 -6.79 6.22 -1.61
N CYS A 16 -6.58 6.88 -0.48
CA CYS A 16 -5.78 8.11 -0.42
C CYS A 16 -4.34 7.91 -0.89
N ILE A 17 -3.66 6.86 -0.43
CA ILE A 17 -2.26 6.59 -0.80
C ILE A 17 -2.14 6.33 -2.30
N LEU A 18 -3.02 5.51 -2.85
CA LEU A 18 -2.91 5.00 -4.21
C LEU A 18 -3.50 5.96 -5.25
N THR A 19 -4.34 6.92 -4.85
CA THR A 19 -4.94 7.92 -5.76
C THR A 19 -4.46 9.35 -5.49
N GLY A 20 -3.89 9.62 -4.31
CA GLY A 20 -3.53 10.96 -3.87
C GLY A 20 -4.73 11.85 -3.49
N VAL A 21 -5.93 11.28 -3.38
CA VAL A 21 -7.17 12.02 -3.11
C VAL A 21 -7.63 11.82 -1.66
N PRO A 22 -7.88 12.89 -0.89
CA PRO A 22 -8.37 12.77 0.49
C PRO A 22 -9.68 11.96 0.58
N PRO A 23 -9.93 11.25 1.69
CA PRO A 23 -11.16 10.45 1.87
C PRO A 23 -12.48 11.21 1.65
N VAL A 24 -12.56 12.47 2.11
CA VAL A 24 -13.76 13.30 1.94
C VAL A 24 -14.07 13.60 0.48
N ASP A 25 -13.03 13.71 -0.36
CA ASP A 25 -13.17 14.05 -1.77
C ASP A 25 -13.42 12.80 -2.63
N SER A 26 -12.74 11.68 -2.34
CA SER A 26 -12.94 10.39 -3.03
C SER A 26 -14.28 9.73 -2.69
N GLY A 27 -14.87 10.08 -1.55
CA GLY A 27 -16.08 9.48 -1.01
C GLY A 27 -15.88 8.07 -0.44
N ILE A 28 -14.65 7.60 -0.29
CA ILE A 28 -14.30 6.39 0.48
C ILE A 28 -14.00 6.85 1.91
N VAL A 29 -15.05 7.07 2.71
CA VAL A 29 -14.95 7.70 4.04
C VAL A 29 -15.04 6.73 5.22
N HIS A 30 -15.33 5.44 4.97
CA HIS A 30 -15.30 4.39 5.99
C HIS A 30 -14.99 3.01 5.36
N ASN A 31 -14.64 2.04 6.20
CA ASN A 31 -14.25 0.69 5.75
C ASN A 31 -15.37 -0.07 5.04
N ASP A 32 -16.64 0.16 5.39
CA ASP A 32 -17.78 -0.51 4.74
C ASP A 32 -18.20 0.07 3.37
N VAL A 33 -17.49 1.07 2.81
CA VAL A 33 -17.80 1.59 1.46
C VAL A 33 -17.32 0.59 0.41
N VAL A 34 -18.19 -0.34 -0.01
CA VAL A 34 -17.88 -1.39 -1.01
C VAL A 34 -18.31 -0.94 -2.41
N ARG A 35 -17.35 -0.39 -3.16
CA ARG A 35 -17.49 -0.04 -4.59
C ARG A 35 -16.11 0.16 -5.23
N LEU A 36 -16.09 0.21 -6.55
CA LEU A 36 -14.95 0.73 -7.29
C LEU A 36 -14.70 2.21 -6.95
N SER A 37 -13.43 2.58 -6.93
CA SER A 37 -12.99 3.97 -6.89
C SER A 37 -13.53 4.74 -8.10
N ALA A 38 -13.83 6.03 -7.89
CA ALA A 38 -14.14 6.96 -8.97
C ALA A 38 -12.88 7.72 -9.43
N GLU A 39 -11.76 7.50 -8.75
CA GLU A 39 -10.48 8.15 -8.95
C GLU A 39 -9.52 7.27 -9.73
N ARG A 40 -8.52 7.91 -10.33
CA ARG A 40 -7.40 7.21 -10.97
C ARG A 40 -6.30 6.93 -9.95
N SER A 41 -5.96 5.66 -9.79
CA SER A 41 -4.85 5.20 -8.95
C SER A 41 -3.56 4.97 -9.73
N ILE A 42 -2.44 4.74 -9.04
CA ILE A 42 -1.14 4.38 -9.65
C ILE A 42 -1.30 3.23 -10.66
N PHE A 43 -2.14 2.25 -10.34
CA PHE A 43 -2.46 1.12 -11.21
C PHE A 43 -3.05 1.57 -12.56
N HIS A 44 -3.99 2.51 -12.54
CA HIS A 44 -4.59 3.05 -13.76
C HIS A 44 -3.58 3.82 -14.61
N TYR A 45 -2.74 4.67 -13.99
CA TYR A 45 -1.70 5.41 -14.73
C TYR A 45 -0.64 4.49 -15.34
N ALA A 46 -0.21 3.47 -14.59
CA ALA A 46 0.73 2.48 -15.07
C ALA A 46 0.14 1.67 -16.24
N GLN A 47 -1.06 1.11 -16.07
CA GLN A 47 -1.72 0.31 -17.09
C GLN A 47 -1.96 1.12 -18.39
N ASP A 48 -2.49 2.35 -18.29
CA ASP A 48 -2.72 3.22 -19.46
C ASP A 48 -1.43 3.57 -20.20
N ALA A 49 -0.29 3.59 -19.49
CA ALA A 49 1.04 3.77 -20.08
C ALA A 49 1.66 2.47 -20.62
N GLY A 50 0.91 1.36 -20.65
CA GLY A 50 1.38 0.06 -21.12
C GLY A 50 2.35 -0.65 -20.16
N LYS A 51 2.37 -0.23 -18.89
CA LYS A 51 3.20 -0.83 -17.83
C LYS A 51 2.50 -2.03 -17.21
N THR A 52 3.30 -2.98 -16.73
CA THR A 52 2.78 -4.18 -16.06
C THR A 52 2.55 -3.91 -14.58
N THR A 53 1.36 -4.24 -14.06
CA THR A 53 1.01 -4.03 -12.66
C THR A 53 0.70 -5.33 -11.92
N ALA A 54 1.04 -5.36 -10.63
CA ALA A 54 0.67 -6.46 -9.76
C ALA A 54 0.38 -6.04 -8.32
N ALA A 55 -0.41 -6.85 -7.61
CA ALA A 55 -0.65 -6.65 -6.18
C ALA A 55 -0.76 -7.98 -5.42
N ALA A 56 -0.01 -8.11 -4.33
CA ALA A 56 -0.28 -9.06 -3.27
C ALA A 56 -0.86 -8.28 -2.09
N ALA A 57 -2.19 -8.32 -1.90
CA ALA A 57 -2.86 -7.38 -1.01
C ALA A 57 -4.15 -7.89 -0.39
N TYR A 58 -4.69 -7.15 0.58
CA TYR A 58 -6.02 -7.43 1.11
C TYR A 58 -7.08 -7.19 0.03
N HIS A 59 -8.15 -7.97 0.03
CA HIS A 59 -9.13 -7.98 -1.04
C HIS A 59 -9.81 -6.61 -1.29
N TRP A 60 -9.79 -5.71 -0.31
CA TRP A 60 -10.32 -4.35 -0.45
C TRP A 60 -9.63 -3.57 -1.56
N VAL A 61 -8.34 -3.82 -1.81
CA VAL A 61 -7.61 -3.22 -2.93
C VAL A 61 -8.18 -3.69 -4.27
N SER A 62 -8.58 -4.96 -4.37
CA SER A 62 -9.30 -5.49 -5.55
C SER A 62 -10.67 -4.83 -5.71
N GLU A 63 -11.39 -4.62 -4.61
CA GLU A 63 -12.69 -3.94 -4.64
C GLU A 63 -12.60 -2.48 -5.09
N LEU A 64 -11.53 -1.79 -4.71
CA LEU A 64 -11.29 -0.40 -5.12
C LEU A 64 -10.94 -0.29 -6.61
N TYR A 65 -10.14 -1.21 -7.18
CA TYR A 65 -9.53 -0.98 -8.50
C TYR A 65 -9.85 -2.00 -9.59
N ASN A 66 -10.30 -3.21 -9.23
CA ASN A 66 -10.61 -4.26 -10.21
C ASN A 66 -12.10 -4.55 -10.28
N ARG A 67 -12.72 -4.90 -9.14
CA ARG A 67 -14.13 -5.32 -9.11
C ARG A 67 -14.69 -5.34 -7.69
N ALA A 68 -15.85 -4.72 -7.50
CA ALA A 68 -16.66 -4.83 -6.29
C ALA A 68 -18.07 -5.38 -6.63
N PRO A 69 -18.67 -6.24 -5.79
CA PRO A 69 -18.08 -6.84 -4.60
C PRO A 69 -17.06 -7.95 -4.93
N PHE A 70 -16.12 -8.19 -4.02
CA PHE A 70 -15.14 -9.27 -4.12
C PHE A 70 -15.80 -10.64 -3.98
N HIS A 71 -15.40 -11.59 -4.82
CA HIS A 71 -15.83 -12.98 -4.77
C HIS A 71 -14.60 -13.90 -4.78
N ALA A 72 -14.27 -14.47 -3.61
CA ALA A 72 -13.00 -15.18 -3.39
C ALA A 72 -12.66 -16.24 -4.46
N ALA A 73 -13.62 -17.07 -4.86
CA ALA A 73 -13.37 -18.13 -5.86
C ALA A 73 -13.01 -17.59 -7.27
N ARG A 74 -13.40 -16.35 -7.57
CA ARG A 74 -13.15 -15.70 -8.86
C ARG A 74 -11.95 -14.75 -8.77
N ASP A 75 -11.91 -13.94 -7.71
CA ASP A 75 -11.06 -12.75 -7.67
C ASP A 75 -9.76 -12.95 -6.89
N ARG A 76 -9.65 -13.98 -6.03
CA ARG A 76 -8.45 -14.23 -5.19
C ARG A 76 -7.17 -14.27 -6.02
N HIS A 77 -7.21 -14.86 -7.20
CA HIS A 77 -6.10 -14.93 -8.14
C HIS A 77 -6.55 -14.29 -9.45
N SER A 78 -6.02 -13.10 -9.74
CA SER A 78 -6.32 -12.37 -10.97
C SER A 78 -5.12 -12.45 -11.91
N ASP A 79 -5.38 -12.75 -13.18
CA ASP A 79 -4.43 -12.69 -14.28
C ASP A 79 -5.20 -12.19 -15.51
N THR A 80 -5.43 -10.88 -15.56
CA THR A 80 -6.36 -10.23 -16.49
C THR A 80 -5.77 -8.90 -16.93
N PRO A 81 -5.07 -8.86 -18.09
CA PRO A 81 -4.33 -7.69 -18.56
C PRO A 81 -5.16 -6.41 -18.72
N GLU A 82 -6.48 -6.53 -18.88
CA GLU A 82 -7.41 -5.42 -19.06
C GLU A 82 -7.79 -4.73 -17.73
N LEU A 83 -7.46 -5.31 -16.57
CA LEU A 83 -7.73 -4.70 -15.27
C LEU A 83 -6.58 -3.78 -14.82
N PRO A 84 -6.86 -2.72 -14.04
CA PRO A 84 -5.82 -1.84 -13.49
C PRO A 84 -4.78 -2.61 -12.68
N ILE A 85 -5.20 -3.58 -11.86
CA ILE A 85 -4.31 -4.57 -11.26
C ILE A 85 -4.37 -5.83 -12.13
N GLN A 86 -3.40 -5.97 -13.01
CA GLN A 86 -3.40 -7.02 -14.04
C GLN A 86 -3.13 -8.40 -13.43
N HIS A 87 -2.18 -8.48 -12.49
CA HIS A 87 -1.80 -9.72 -11.81
C HIS A 87 -1.96 -9.58 -10.30
N GLY A 88 -2.88 -10.33 -9.69
CA GLY A 88 -3.25 -10.13 -8.28
C GLY A 88 -3.34 -11.41 -7.48
N HIS A 89 -2.83 -11.38 -6.25
CA HIS A 89 -3.13 -12.35 -5.18
C HIS A 89 -3.78 -11.62 -4.02
N PHE A 90 -5.05 -11.91 -3.75
CA PHE A 90 -5.85 -11.19 -2.77
C PHE A 90 -6.27 -12.08 -1.61
N TYR A 91 -5.74 -11.82 -0.42
CA TYR A 91 -6.20 -12.48 0.81
C TYR A 91 -7.42 -11.74 1.39
N TYR A 92 -8.22 -12.45 2.17
CA TYR A 92 -9.49 -11.95 2.71
C TYR A 92 -9.73 -12.37 4.17
N GLU A 93 -8.72 -12.94 4.82
CA GLU A 93 -8.75 -13.30 6.25
C GLU A 93 -7.73 -12.45 6.99
N ASP A 94 -8.12 -11.87 8.13
CA ASP A 94 -7.30 -10.84 8.77
C ASP A 94 -5.97 -11.38 9.32
N HIS A 95 -5.97 -12.66 9.66
CA HIS A 95 -4.81 -13.38 10.17
C HIS A 95 -3.98 -14.06 9.06
N TYR A 96 -4.12 -13.65 7.79
CA TYR A 96 -3.34 -14.23 6.70
C TYR A 96 -1.84 -14.02 6.96
N PRO A 97 -1.00 -15.08 6.99
CA PRO A 97 0.38 -14.92 7.41
C PRO A 97 1.16 -14.01 6.46
N ASP A 98 1.79 -12.96 6.99
CA ASP A 98 2.69 -12.09 6.21
C ASP A 98 3.76 -12.90 5.44
N SER A 99 4.24 -14.03 5.98
CA SER A 99 5.20 -14.89 5.25
C SER A 99 4.64 -15.43 3.94
N HIS A 100 3.35 -15.77 3.90
CA HIS A 100 2.69 -16.22 2.68
C HIS A 100 2.44 -15.04 1.75
N LEU A 101 2.08 -13.88 2.29
CA LEU A 101 1.89 -12.68 1.50
C LEU A 101 3.19 -12.22 0.79
N PHE A 102 4.32 -12.19 1.50
CA PHE A 102 5.61 -11.86 0.89
C PHE A 102 6.01 -12.89 -0.16
N ALA A 103 5.71 -14.18 0.04
CA ALA A 103 5.90 -15.22 -0.97
C ALA A 103 4.97 -15.03 -2.19
N ASP A 104 3.71 -14.60 -1.98
CA ASP A 104 2.76 -14.26 -3.04
C ASP A 104 3.30 -13.08 -3.88
N ALA A 105 3.81 -12.04 -3.23
CA ALA A 105 4.44 -10.89 -3.89
C ALA A 105 5.66 -11.30 -4.73
N GLU A 106 6.57 -12.10 -4.16
CA GLU A 106 7.74 -12.59 -4.90
C GLU A 106 7.32 -13.49 -6.08
N SER A 107 6.28 -14.31 -5.91
CA SER A 107 5.73 -15.14 -6.97
C SER A 107 5.22 -14.29 -8.14
N LEU A 108 4.52 -13.18 -7.86
CA LEU A 108 4.06 -12.24 -8.88
C LEU A 108 5.26 -11.56 -9.57
N ARG A 109 6.27 -11.12 -8.79
CA ARG A 109 7.47 -10.46 -9.31
C ARG A 109 8.25 -11.36 -10.27
N LEU A 110 8.48 -12.62 -9.90
CA LEU A 110 9.23 -13.58 -10.72
C LEU A 110 8.49 -13.94 -12.01
N ARG A 111 7.16 -14.09 -11.96
CA ARG A 111 6.34 -14.50 -13.11
C ARG A 111 6.08 -13.38 -14.09
N HIS A 112 5.80 -12.18 -13.59
CA HIS A 112 5.27 -11.10 -14.41
C HIS A 112 6.22 -9.91 -14.54
N LYS A 113 7.26 -9.81 -13.69
CA LYS A 113 8.21 -8.68 -13.66
C LYS A 113 7.49 -7.31 -13.75
N PRO A 114 6.51 -7.06 -12.86
CA PRO A 114 5.69 -5.87 -12.94
C PRO A 114 6.54 -4.61 -12.79
N ASP A 115 6.19 -3.54 -13.51
CA ASP A 115 6.77 -2.21 -13.30
C ASP A 115 6.29 -1.61 -11.96
N PHE A 116 5.06 -1.92 -11.54
CA PHE A 116 4.53 -1.54 -10.22
C PHE A 116 3.97 -2.74 -9.47
N LEU A 117 4.50 -3.02 -8.28
CA LEU A 117 4.06 -4.08 -7.38
C LEU A 117 3.65 -3.49 -6.02
N LEU A 118 2.40 -3.73 -5.61
CA LEU A 118 1.94 -3.46 -4.25
C LEU A 118 2.07 -4.72 -3.39
N VAL A 119 2.66 -4.58 -2.20
CA VAL A 119 2.75 -5.62 -1.17
C VAL A 119 2.11 -5.08 0.11
N HIS A 120 1.01 -5.67 0.57
CA HIS A 120 0.20 -5.14 1.67
C HIS A 120 0.01 -6.16 2.82
N PRO A 121 0.99 -6.28 3.74
CA PRO A 121 0.87 -7.10 4.96
C PRO A 121 -0.05 -6.45 5.99
N MET A 122 -0.67 -7.25 6.86
CA MET A 122 -1.67 -6.76 7.83
C MET A 122 -1.46 -7.25 9.25
N ASN A 123 -0.54 -8.19 9.51
CA ASN A 123 -0.38 -8.75 10.86
C ASN A 123 0.06 -7.72 11.92
N VAL A 124 0.64 -6.59 11.53
CA VAL A 124 0.96 -5.51 12.47
C VAL A 124 -0.32 -4.85 12.99
N ASP A 125 -1.25 -4.52 12.09
CA ASP A 125 -2.56 -3.97 12.43
C ASP A 125 -3.43 -4.96 13.23
N ASP A 126 -3.50 -6.22 12.77
CA ASP A 126 -4.20 -7.31 13.47
C ASP A 126 -3.67 -7.52 14.91
N ALA A 127 -2.35 -7.49 15.09
CA ALA A 127 -1.75 -7.54 16.43
C ALA A 127 -2.09 -6.30 17.26
N GLY A 128 -2.21 -5.13 16.63
CA GLY A 128 -2.62 -3.88 17.24
C GLY A 128 -4.05 -3.94 17.76
N HIS A 129 -4.99 -4.42 16.97
CA HIS A 129 -6.37 -4.64 17.40
C HIS A 129 -6.50 -5.70 18.52
N LYS A 130 -5.66 -6.74 18.50
CA LYS A 130 -5.70 -7.79 19.53
C LYS A 130 -5.07 -7.36 20.85
N HIS A 131 -4.03 -6.53 20.82
CA HIS A 131 -3.17 -6.32 21.99
C HIS A 131 -2.87 -4.84 22.34
N GLY A 132 -3.12 -3.90 21.43
CA GLY A 132 -2.84 -2.47 21.60
C GLY A 132 -1.39 -2.08 21.26
N LEU A 133 -1.19 -0.78 21.02
CA LEU A 133 0.08 -0.17 20.62
C LEU A 133 1.25 -0.54 21.56
N ASP A 134 1.06 -0.41 22.88
CA ASP A 134 2.14 -0.61 23.86
C ASP A 134 2.46 -2.09 24.16
N SER A 135 1.85 -3.03 23.45
CA SER A 135 2.06 -4.45 23.65
C SER A 135 3.38 -4.98 23.05
N SER A 136 3.90 -6.05 23.65
CA SER A 136 5.04 -6.77 23.07
C SER A 136 4.68 -7.44 21.74
N GLN A 137 3.41 -7.80 21.57
CA GLN A 137 2.85 -8.49 20.42
C GLN A 137 2.87 -7.57 19.20
N TYR A 138 2.39 -6.33 19.32
CA TYR A 138 2.45 -5.32 18.27
C TYR A 138 3.90 -5.06 17.82
N ARG A 139 4.81 -4.83 18.78
CA ARG A 139 6.25 -4.65 18.48
C ARG A 139 6.88 -5.88 17.81
N ASN A 140 6.51 -7.08 18.24
CA ASN A 140 7.04 -8.32 17.66
C ASN A 140 6.45 -8.60 16.27
N ALA A 141 5.22 -8.18 15.98
CA ALA A 141 4.65 -8.25 14.64
C ALA A 141 5.45 -7.37 13.67
N ALA A 142 5.76 -6.12 14.06
CA ALA A 142 6.61 -5.24 13.27
C ALA A 142 8.01 -5.82 13.02
N ARG A 143 8.65 -6.42 14.05
CA ARG A 143 9.95 -7.11 13.89
C ARG A 143 9.88 -8.31 12.94
N ARG A 144 8.76 -9.06 12.95
CA ARG A 144 8.58 -10.18 12.02
C ARG A 144 8.43 -9.70 10.59
N ALA A 145 7.65 -8.64 10.37
CA ALA A 145 7.51 -8.02 9.04
C ALA A 145 8.87 -7.50 8.52
N ASP A 146 9.68 -6.87 9.38
CA ASP A 146 11.05 -6.44 9.05
C ASP A 146 11.96 -7.60 8.61
N ILE A 147 11.98 -8.70 9.36
CA ILE A 147 12.75 -9.91 9.01
C ILE A 147 12.30 -10.48 7.66
N LEU A 148 10.99 -10.56 7.42
CA LEU A 148 10.45 -11.05 6.15
C LEU A 148 10.82 -10.14 4.99
N LEU A 149 10.67 -8.82 5.15
CA LEU A 149 11.05 -7.85 4.12
C LEU A 149 12.56 -7.93 3.80
N ALA A 150 13.40 -8.09 4.82
CA ALA A 150 14.86 -8.19 4.67
C ALA A 150 15.30 -9.37 3.78
N GLU A 151 14.52 -10.46 3.74
CA GLU A 151 14.77 -11.59 2.85
C GLU A 151 14.70 -11.21 1.36
N TYR A 152 13.85 -10.24 1.00
CA TYR A 152 13.57 -9.89 -0.39
C TYR A 152 14.16 -8.54 -0.82
N LEU A 153 14.30 -7.59 0.11
CA LEU A 153 14.63 -6.19 -0.19
C LEU A 153 15.88 -6.04 -1.08
N GLN A 154 16.99 -6.68 -0.71
CA GLN A 154 18.23 -6.57 -1.49
C GLN A 154 18.05 -7.12 -2.90
N ARG A 155 17.37 -8.26 -3.06
CA ARG A 155 17.10 -8.85 -4.38
C ARG A 155 16.24 -7.93 -5.25
N TRP A 156 15.22 -7.30 -4.67
CA TRP A 156 14.38 -6.36 -5.41
C TRP A 156 15.21 -5.16 -5.90
N LEU A 157 16.08 -4.61 -5.05
CA LEU A 157 16.98 -3.52 -5.41
C LEU A 157 17.99 -3.94 -6.51
N ASP A 158 18.56 -5.13 -6.40
CA ASP A 158 19.49 -5.68 -7.40
C ASP A 158 18.81 -5.88 -8.76
N ASP A 159 17.53 -6.23 -8.77
CA ASP A 159 16.69 -6.34 -9.96
C ASP A 159 16.15 -4.98 -10.46
N GLY A 160 16.62 -3.87 -9.89
CA GLY A 160 16.34 -2.51 -10.34
C GLY A 160 15.08 -1.85 -9.76
N TYR A 161 14.35 -2.54 -8.88
CA TYR A 161 13.19 -1.95 -8.21
C TYR A 161 13.60 -0.83 -7.28
N GLN A 162 12.69 0.13 -7.14
CA GLN A 162 12.75 1.17 -6.12
C GLN A 162 11.67 0.84 -5.08
N VAL A 163 12.02 0.85 -3.80
CA VAL A 163 11.12 0.35 -2.74
C VAL A 163 10.75 1.49 -1.81
N LEU A 164 9.45 1.71 -1.62
CA LEU A 164 8.87 2.62 -0.63
C LEU A 164 8.06 1.80 0.37
N VAL A 165 8.33 1.96 1.66
CA VAL A 165 7.62 1.29 2.76
C VAL A 165 6.92 2.35 3.60
N THR A 166 5.62 2.22 3.76
CA THR A 166 4.80 3.12 4.59
C THR A 166 3.62 2.36 5.19
N ALA A 167 2.79 3.06 5.96
CA ALA A 167 1.52 2.56 6.45
C ALA A 167 0.42 3.58 6.12
N ASP A 168 -0.81 3.10 6.11
CA ASP A 168 -2.03 3.88 6.01
C ASP A 168 -2.28 4.69 7.30
N HIS A 169 -2.27 4.03 8.45
CA HIS A 169 -2.46 4.65 9.77
C HIS A 169 -1.63 3.92 10.86
N GLY A 170 -1.72 4.43 12.09
CA GLY A 170 -1.18 3.79 13.28
C GLY A 170 -2.26 3.10 14.14
N MET A 171 -2.00 2.94 15.43
CA MET A 171 -2.85 2.20 16.38
C MET A 171 -2.73 2.86 17.76
N ASN A 172 -3.82 2.94 18.52
CA ASN A 172 -3.81 3.45 19.88
C ASN A 172 -3.87 2.32 20.94
N ASN A 173 -3.80 2.68 22.22
CA ASN A 173 -3.84 1.72 23.33
C ASN A 173 -5.25 1.17 23.63
N ASP A 174 -6.29 1.80 23.09
CA ASP A 174 -7.66 1.28 23.09
C ASP A 174 -7.87 0.20 22.00
N ARG A 175 -6.79 -0.19 21.30
CA ARG A 175 -6.77 -1.21 20.24
C ARG A 175 -7.62 -0.81 19.04
N SER A 176 -7.68 0.48 18.80
CA SER A 176 -8.39 1.08 17.68
C SER A 176 -7.48 2.07 16.95
N HIS A 177 -7.94 2.49 15.80
CA HIS A 177 -7.49 3.67 15.09
C HIS A 177 -8.74 4.52 14.74
N ASN A 178 -8.64 5.48 13.82
CA ASN A 178 -9.66 6.47 13.42
C ASN A 178 -9.66 7.81 14.19
N GLY A 179 -8.75 8.00 15.16
CA GLY A 179 -8.63 9.24 15.91
C GLY A 179 -7.63 10.26 15.36
N LEU A 180 -7.40 11.30 16.16
CA LEU A 180 -6.47 12.39 15.85
C LEU A 180 -5.13 12.25 16.60
N LEU A 181 -4.94 11.18 17.36
CA LEU A 181 -3.75 11.01 18.18
C LEU A 181 -2.49 10.87 17.31
N PRO A 182 -1.33 11.39 17.76
CA PRO A 182 -0.07 11.23 17.03
C PRO A 182 0.23 9.77 16.69
N GLU A 183 0.01 8.84 17.61
CA GLU A 183 0.23 7.40 17.41
C GLU A 183 -0.71 6.75 16.39
N GLU A 184 -1.85 7.38 16.09
CA GLU A 184 -2.79 6.93 15.05
C GLU A 184 -2.44 7.53 13.69
N ARG A 185 -1.73 8.67 13.66
CA ARG A 185 -1.50 9.45 12.44
C ARG A 185 -0.06 9.49 11.95
N GLU A 186 0.92 9.36 12.83
CA GLU A 186 2.34 9.34 12.47
C GLU A 186 2.76 7.95 12.03
N VAL A 187 2.92 7.79 10.72
CA VAL A 187 3.28 6.52 10.08
C VAL A 187 4.72 6.53 9.54
N PRO A 188 5.36 5.36 9.44
CA PRO A 188 6.69 5.26 8.84
C PRO A 188 6.64 5.65 7.36
N LEU A 189 7.77 6.16 6.88
CA LEU A 189 8.04 6.29 5.45
C LEU A 189 9.54 6.04 5.26
N PHE A 190 9.86 4.90 4.65
CA PHE A 190 11.21 4.49 4.30
C PHE A 190 11.31 4.34 2.79
N VAL A 191 12.45 4.74 2.22
CA VAL A 191 12.69 4.64 0.78
C VAL A 191 14.06 4.01 0.54
N PHE A 192 14.13 3.14 -0.46
CA PHE A 192 15.32 2.39 -0.84
C PHE A 192 15.45 2.37 -2.36
N GLY A 193 16.66 2.59 -2.86
CA GLY A 193 16.94 2.62 -4.30
C GLY A 193 17.62 3.90 -4.73
N SER A 194 18.15 3.88 -5.96
CA SER A 194 18.97 4.95 -6.52
C SER A 194 18.19 6.17 -6.98
N ALA A 195 16.87 6.10 -7.12
CA ALA A 195 16.03 7.20 -7.58
C ALA A 195 15.62 8.19 -6.47
N PHE A 196 15.73 7.79 -5.20
CA PHE A 196 15.35 8.63 -4.07
C PHE A 196 16.50 9.56 -3.64
N SER A 197 16.17 10.80 -3.28
CA SER A 197 17.13 11.83 -2.88
C SER A 197 17.81 11.57 -1.53
N LEU A 198 17.16 10.77 -0.68
CA LEU A 198 17.51 10.56 0.74
C LEU A 198 17.55 11.86 1.56
N ASN A 199 16.86 12.90 1.09
CA ASN A 199 16.79 14.19 1.77
C ASN A 199 15.99 14.07 3.09
N THR A 200 16.69 14.18 4.23
CA THR A 200 16.07 14.13 5.56
C THR A 200 15.22 15.37 5.88
N ALA A 201 15.37 16.45 5.11
CA ALA A 201 14.52 17.63 5.18
C ALA A 201 13.22 17.49 4.39
N ALA A 202 13.05 16.45 3.57
CA ALA A 202 11.83 16.24 2.80
C ALA A 202 10.59 16.17 3.71
N ARG A 203 9.47 16.72 3.24
CA ARG A 203 8.18 16.74 3.97
C ARG A 203 7.04 16.20 3.10
N PRO A 204 7.08 14.91 2.71
CA PRO A 204 6.01 14.33 1.91
C PRO A 204 4.69 14.30 2.68
N LYS A 205 3.60 14.47 1.93
CA LYS A 205 2.22 14.23 2.40
C LYS A 205 1.70 12.91 1.86
N GLN A 206 0.74 12.30 2.55
CA GLN A 206 0.19 11.00 2.13
C GLN A 206 -0.50 11.10 0.76
N THR A 207 -1.14 12.24 0.50
CA THR A 207 -1.74 12.60 -0.80
C THR A 207 -0.72 12.77 -1.93
N GLU A 208 0.56 12.98 -1.63
CA GLU A 208 1.61 13.16 -2.64
C GLU A 208 2.26 11.83 -3.06
N LEU A 209 1.96 10.72 -2.38
CA LEU A 209 2.60 9.43 -2.66
C LEU A 209 2.24 8.89 -4.04
N CYS A 210 0.97 9.01 -4.45
CA CYS A 210 0.51 8.57 -5.77
C CYS A 210 1.30 9.27 -6.90
N GLY A 211 1.36 10.60 -6.90
CA GLY A 211 2.10 11.35 -7.93
C GLY A 211 3.60 11.10 -7.85
N THR A 212 4.18 10.98 -6.65
CA THR A 212 5.61 10.68 -6.50
C THR A 212 5.98 9.33 -7.10
N LEU A 213 5.13 8.31 -6.89
CA LEU A 213 5.35 6.97 -7.47
C LEU A 213 5.06 6.95 -8.99
N CYS A 214 4.10 7.73 -9.48
CA CYS A 214 3.87 7.87 -10.92
C CYS A 214 5.04 8.57 -11.64
N GLU A 215 5.59 9.64 -11.06
CA GLU A 215 6.80 10.30 -11.55
C GLU A 215 7.98 9.31 -11.61
N LEU A 216 8.14 8.49 -10.57
CA LEU A 216 9.17 7.45 -10.51
C LEU A 216 9.01 6.37 -11.57
N LEU A 217 7.77 6.00 -11.91
CA LEU A 217 7.44 5.06 -12.99
C LEU A 217 7.62 5.68 -14.38
N GLY A 218 7.81 7.00 -14.48
CA GLY A 218 7.89 7.73 -15.74
C GLY A 218 6.57 7.76 -16.51
N VAL A 219 5.44 7.75 -15.81
CA VAL A 219 4.10 7.78 -16.42
C VAL A 219 3.45 9.15 -16.26
N ALA A 220 2.65 9.57 -17.24
CA ALA A 220 1.92 10.83 -17.15
C ALA A 220 0.81 10.75 -16.09
N HIS A 221 0.73 11.75 -15.22
CA HIS A 221 -0.29 11.86 -14.17
C HIS A 221 -0.64 13.31 -13.88
N ASP A 222 -1.75 13.52 -13.18
CA ASP A 222 -2.26 14.81 -12.71
C ASP A 222 -2.22 14.94 -11.16
N LYS A 223 -1.65 13.94 -10.49
CA LYS A 223 -1.59 13.87 -9.02
C LYS A 223 -0.48 14.75 -8.42
N PRO A 224 -0.69 15.32 -7.22
CA PRO A 224 0.36 16.05 -6.51
C PRO A 224 1.53 15.11 -6.17
N LEU A 225 2.74 15.66 -6.10
CA LEU A 225 3.96 14.88 -5.80
C LEU A 225 4.95 15.63 -4.91
N CYS A 226 5.72 14.87 -4.14
CA CYS A 226 6.79 15.40 -3.31
C CYS A 226 8.12 15.32 -4.08
N ARG A 227 8.47 16.38 -4.82
CA ARG A 227 9.72 16.44 -5.61
C ARG A 227 10.97 16.22 -4.77
N GLU A 228 10.93 16.64 -3.51
CA GLU A 228 12.05 16.50 -2.57
C GLU A 228 12.43 15.05 -2.26
N LEU A 229 11.52 14.08 -2.49
CA LEU A 229 11.81 12.65 -2.32
C LEU A 229 12.62 12.06 -3.48
N LEU A 230 12.61 12.68 -4.65
CA LEU A 230 13.22 12.17 -5.88
C LEU A 230 14.51 12.93 -6.21
N LYS A 231 15.41 12.29 -6.97
CA LYS A 231 16.63 12.92 -7.50
C LYS A 231 16.39 13.76 -8.75
#